data_AF-A0A2N5HN68-F1
#
_entry.id   AF-A0A2N5HN68-F1
#
_cell.length_a   1.000
_cell.length_b   1.000
_cell.length_c   1.000
_cell.angle_alpha   90.00
_cell.angle_beta   90.00
_cell.angle_gamma   90.00
#
_symmetry.space_group_name_H-M   'P 1'
#
loop_
_entity.id
_entity.type
_entity.pdbx_description
1 polymer ?
#
loop_
_entity_poly.entity_id
_entity_poly.type
_entity_poly.pdbx_seq_one_letter_code
_entity_poly.pdbx_strand_id
1 'polypeptide(L)'
;MKSEKGQALVEFALILPLLIILLFGIIDFSRILHAYLTIDHAGREAAREASIGNGVSDVKSTAVTNAASIGLTNGQVEVTLGTNATVKITYPISFLTPIVGQMVGPITITDTTVMRVE
;
A
#
# COMPACT_ATOMS: atom_id res chain seq x y z
N MET A 1 -43.92 29.39 5.12
CA MET A 1 -42.66 29.17 4.35
C MET A 1 -41.39 29.02 5.20
N LYS A 2 -41.45 28.90 6.55
CA LYS A 2 -40.26 28.62 7.39
C LYS A 2 -39.91 27.12 7.53
N SER A 3 -40.83 26.21 7.17
CA SER A 3 -40.69 24.76 7.37
C SER A 3 -39.79 24.07 6.32
N GLU A 4 -39.87 24.52 5.06
CA GLU A 4 -39.13 23.92 3.91
C GLU A 4 -37.61 23.94 4.11
N LYS A 5 -37.06 25.03 4.66
CA LYS A 5 -35.61 25.17 4.87
C LYS A 5 -35.07 24.26 5.98
N GLY A 6 -35.88 23.95 7.00
CA GLY A 6 -35.50 23.02 8.07
C GLY A 6 -35.57 21.56 7.63
N GLN A 7 -36.54 21.24 6.76
CA GLN A 7 -36.72 19.89 6.23
C GLN A 7 -35.55 19.45 5.35
N ALA A 8 -35.11 20.32 4.42
CA ALA A 8 -33.96 20.02 3.55
C ALA A 8 -32.65 19.77 4.36
N LEU A 9 -32.47 20.46 5.48
CA LEU A 9 -31.33 20.24 6.38
C LEU A 9 -31.39 18.84 7.02
N VAL A 10 -32.58 18.40 7.43
CA VAL A 10 -32.78 17.08 8.03
C VAL A 10 -32.57 15.97 7.01
N GLU A 11 -33.09 16.13 5.79
CA GLU A 11 -32.88 15.18 4.69
C GLU A 11 -31.39 15.02 4.36
N PHE A 12 -30.64 16.13 4.30
CA PHE A 12 -29.19 16.08 4.10
C PHE A 12 -28.46 15.39 5.27
N ALA A 13 -28.86 15.66 6.52
CA ALA A 13 -28.26 15.06 7.70
C ALA A 13 -28.42 13.53 7.75
N LEU A 14 -29.46 12.97 7.11
CA LEU A 14 -29.66 11.52 7.00
C LEU A 14 -28.77 10.87 5.95
N ILE A 15 -28.43 11.58 4.87
CA ILE A 15 -27.59 11.06 3.78
C ILE A 15 -26.09 11.22 4.11
N LEU A 16 -25.74 12.28 4.83
CA LEU A 16 -24.36 12.63 5.17
C LEU A 16 -23.55 11.48 5.79
N PRO A 17 -24.06 10.67 6.76
CA PRO A 17 -23.31 9.55 7.33
C PRO A 17 -22.91 8.50 6.29
N LEU A 18 -23.80 8.20 5.34
CA LEU A 18 -23.51 7.25 4.25
C LEU A 18 -22.43 7.79 3.32
N LEU A 19 -22.49 9.08 2.98
CA LEU A 19 -21.46 9.74 2.18
C LEU A 19 -20.10 9.76 2.88
N ILE A 20 -20.07 9.97 4.20
CA ILE A 20 -18.84 9.94 5.00
C ILE A 20 -18.21 8.53 4.97
N ILE A 21 -19.02 7.48 5.17
CA ILE A 21 -18.55 6.09 5.10
C ILE A 21 -17.99 5.79 3.70
N LEU A 22 -18.71 6.18 2.65
CA LEU A 22 -18.27 5.97 1.27
C LEU A 22 -16.95 6.70 0.97
N LEU A 23 -16.84 7.97 1.36
CA LEU A 23 -15.65 8.78 1.16
C LEU A 23 -14.44 8.16 1.87
N PHE A 24 -14.59 7.77 3.12
CA PHE A 24 -13.52 7.13 3.88
C PHE A 24 -13.12 5.76 3.32
N GLY A 25 -14.10 4.97 2.88
CA GLY A 25 -13.84 3.70 2.20
C GLY A 25 -13.01 3.90 0.93
N ILE A 26 -13.31 4.92 0.13
CA ILE A 26 -12.53 5.28 -1.06
C ILE A 26 -11.10 5.68 -0.67
N ILE A 27 -10.93 6.53 0.35
CA ILE A 27 -9.61 7.01 0.78
C ILE A 27 -8.71 5.85 1.23
N ASP A 28 -9.21 4.96 2.08
CA ASP A 28 -8.43 3.82 2.56
C ASP A 28 -8.11 2.84 1.42
N PHE A 29 -9.08 2.58 0.54
CA PHE A 29 -8.87 1.75 -0.64
C PHE A 29 -7.79 2.33 -1.58
N SER A 30 -7.84 3.64 -1.85
CA SER A 30 -6.84 4.32 -2.68
C SER A 30 -5.43 4.21 -2.09
N ARG A 31 -5.29 4.32 -0.77
CA ARG A 31 -3.99 4.18 -0.09
C ARG A 31 -3.45 2.75 -0.19
N ILE A 32 -4.32 1.75 -0.03
CA ILE A 32 -3.97 0.33 -0.20
C ILE A 32 -3.48 0.07 -1.62
N LEU A 33 -4.23 0.51 -2.61
CA LEU A 33 -3.87 0.33 -4.03
C LEU A 33 -2.56 1.04 -4.37
N HIS A 34 -2.37 2.26 -3.88
CA HIS A 34 -1.12 2.99 -4.05
C HIS A 34 0.07 2.22 -3.45
N ALA A 35 -0.08 1.66 -2.24
CA ALA A 35 0.96 0.84 -1.62
C ALA A 35 1.27 -0.42 -2.43
N TYR A 36 0.24 -1.11 -2.93
CA TYR A 36 0.38 -2.30 -3.77
C TYR A 36 1.16 -2.01 -5.07
N LEU A 37 0.85 -0.92 -5.75
CA LEU A 37 1.55 -0.53 -6.99
C LEU A 37 3.00 -0.10 -6.70
N THR A 38 3.23 0.59 -5.58
CA THR A 38 4.56 1.08 -5.19
C THR A 38 5.51 -0.08 -4.87
N ILE A 39 5.14 -0.91 -3.89
CA ILE A 39 5.09 -2.37 -4.02
C ILE A 39 5.82 -3.07 -5.17
N ASP A 40 4.98 -3.46 -6.13
CA ASP A 40 5.30 -4.16 -7.37
C ASP A 40 6.38 -3.44 -8.18
N HIS A 41 6.29 -2.12 -8.31
CA HIS A 41 7.32 -1.33 -9.01
C HIS A 41 8.69 -1.44 -8.34
N ALA A 42 8.76 -1.25 -7.02
CA ALA A 42 9.99 -1.36 -6.26
C ALA A 42 10.57 -2.78 -6.27
N GLY A 43 9.71 -3.81 -6.21
CA GLY A 43 10.10 -5.22 -6.32
C GLY A 43 10.77 -5.53 -7.65
N ARG A 44 10.24 -5.00 -8.76
CA ARG A 44 10.82 -5.17 -10.10
C ARG A 44 12.17 -4.49 -10.27
N GLU A 45 12.31 -3.25 -9.83
CA GLU A 45 13.60 -2.57 -9.90
C GLU A 45 14.66 -3.24 -9.01
N ALA A 46 14.27 -3.67 -7.82
CA ALA A 46 15.18 -4.42 -6.94
C ALA A 46 15.58 -5.77 -7.55
N ALA A 47 14.64 -6.52 -8.13
CA ALA A 47 14.95 -7.79 -8.79
C ALA A 47 15.87 -7.59 -10.01
N ARG A 48 15.75 -6.48 -10.73
CA ARG A 48 16.64 -6.11 -11.84
C ARG A 48 18.06 -5.82 -11.34
N GLU A 49 18.19 -5.09 -10.24
CA GLU A 49 19.50 -4.88 -9.61
C GLU A 49 20.13 -6.21 -9.16
N ALA A 50 19.32 -7.12 -8.64
CA ALA A 50 19.78 -8.45 -8.24
C ALA A 50 20.19 -9.32 -9.44
N SER A 51 19.49 -9.20 -10.59
CA SER A 51 19.78 -10.00 -11.79
C SER A 51 21.09 -9.63 -12.46
N ILE A 52 21.55 -8.39 -12.32
CA ILE A 52 22.85 -7.93 -12.85
C ILE A 52 24.02 -8.16 -11.89
N GLY A 53 23.79 -8.85 -10.78
CA GLY A 53 24.82 -9.27 -9.83
C GLY A 53 25.11 -8.31 -8.69
N ASN A 54 24.28 -7.28 -8.46
CA ASN A 54 24.48 -6.38 -7.32
C ASN A 54 24.18 -7.08 -5.98
N GLY A 55 24.84 -6.61 -4.93
CA GLY A 55 24.75 -7.20 -3.60
C GLY A 55 23.38 -6.98 -2.96
N VAL A 56 23.05 -7.82 -1.96
CA VAL A 56 21.77 -7.73 -1.22
C VAL A 56 21.53 -6.33 -0.64
N SER A 57 22.59 -5.63 -0.20
CA SER A 57 22.47 -4.27 0.34
C SER A 57 21.96 -3.29 -0.71
N ASP A 58 22.51 -3.33 -1.92
CA ASP A 58 22.14 -2.43 -3.01
C ASP A 58 20.72 -2.71 -3.50
N VAL A 59 20.39 -4.00 -3.64
CA VAL A 59 19.03 -4.46 -4.00
C VAL A 59 17.99 -3.94 -3.01
N LYS A 60 18.27 -4.05 -1.70
CA LYS A 60 17.36 -3.54 -0.66
C LYS A 60 17.29 -2.01 -0.68
N SER A 61 18.41 -1.34 -0.89
CA SER A 61 18.45 0.13 -1.02
C SER A 61 17.58 0.59 -2.18
N THR A 62 17.68 -0.05 -3.35
CA THR A 62 16.85 0.23 -4.52
C THR A 62 15.36 0.03 -4.22
N ALA A 63 14.98 -1.07 -3.56
CA ALA A 63 13.59 -1.30 -3.14
C ALA A 63 13.09 -0.16 -2.23
N VAL A 64 13.87 0.21 -1.22
CA VAL A 64 13.51 1.24 -0.24
C VAL A 64 13.41 2.63 -0.88
N THR A 65 14.35 2.99 -1.76
CA THR A 65 14.32 4.28 -2.47
C THR A 65 13.11 4.39 -3.40
N ASN A 66 12.80 3.32 -4.16
CA ASN A 66 11.64 3.31 -5.06
C ASN A 66 10.29 3.24 -4.32
N ALA A 67 10.29 2.80 -3.06
CA ALA A 67 9.12 2.76 -2.19
C ALA A 67 9.15 3.78 -1.04
N ALA A 68 9.90 4.88 -1.20
CA ALA A 68 10.04 5.90 -0.16
C ALA A 68 8.70 6.61 0.16
N SER A 69 7.78 6.70 -0.81
CA SER A 69 6.46 7.33 -0.65
C SER A 69 5.56 6.62 0.36
N ILE A 70 5.81 5.34 0.63
CA ILE A 70 5.09 4.53 1.61
C ILE A 70 5.91 4.25 2.87
N GLY A 71 7.16 4.75 2.95
CA GLY A 71 8.02 4.52 4.10
C GLY A 71 8.48 3.06 4.24
N LEU A 72 8.73 2.37 3.12
CA LEU A 72 9.28 1.02 3.13
C LEU A 72 10.65 1.00 3.82
N THR A 73 10.93 -0.05 4.59
CA THR A 73 12.18 -0.23 5.34
C THR A 73 12.89 -1.51 4.93
N ASN A 74 14.20 -1.59 5.19
CA ASN A 74 15.01 -2.78 4.89
C ASN A 74 14.53 -4.07 5.56
N GLY A 75 13.83 -3.97 6.70
CA GLY A 75 13.24 -5.11 7.41
C GLY A 75 12.02 -5.72 6.71
N GLN A 76 11.46 -5.01 5.74
CA GLN A 76 10.30 -5.43 4.95
C GLN A 76 10.69 -6.03 3.60
N VAL A 77 12.00 -6.10 3.29
CA VAL A 77 12.53 -6.60 2.03
C VAL A 77 13.40 -7.84 2.29
N GLU A 78 12.96 -8.97 1.75
CA GLU A 78 13.67 -10.24 1.74
C GLU A 78 14.26 -10.45 0.34
N VAL A 79 15.56 -10.75 0.27
CA VAL A 79 16.27 -10.98 -1.00
C VAL A 79 16.93 -12.34 -0.92
N THR A 80 16.66 -13.19 -1.90
CA THR A 80 17.32 -14.49 -2.08
C THR A 80 18.04 -14.48 -3.41
N LEU A 81 19.37 -14.58 -3.37
CA LEU A 81 20.22 -14.66 -4.55
C LEU A 81 20.52 -16.12 -4.88
N GLY A 82 20.54 -16.45 -6.16
CA GLY A 82 20.78 -17.80 -6.69
C GLY A 82 20.77 -17.78 -8.21
N THR A 83 20.43 -18.89 -8.86
CA THR A 83 20.22 -18.90 -10.33
C THR A 83 19.12 -17.94 -10.77
N ASN A 84 18.11 -17.76 -9.91
CA ASN A 84 17.12 -16.71 -10.03
C ASN A 84 17.19 -15.84 -8.78
N ALA A 85 17.26 -14.54 -8.95
CA ALA A 85 17.09 -13.57 -7.88
C ALA A 85 15.61 -13.46 -7.53
N THR A 86 15.28 -13.64 -6.25
CA THR A 86 13.92 -13.48 -5.71
C THR A 86 13.91 -12.32 -4.72
N VAL A 87 13.07 -11.32 -4.96
CA VAL A 87 12.82 -10.20 -4.07
C VAL A 87 11.40 -10.29 -3.56
N LYS A 88 11.24 -10.35 -2.24
CA LYS A 88 9.93 -10.39 -1.57
C LYS A 88 9.80 -9.16 -0.67
N ILE A 89 8.75 -8.39 -0.89
CA ILE A 89 8.45 -7.16 -0.13
C ILE A 89 7.18 -7.40 0.67
N THR A 90 7.24 -7.23 1.99
CA THR A 90 6.09 -7.39 2.91
C THR A 90 5.80 -6.06 3.60
N TYR A 91 4.69 -5.42 3.23
CA TYR A 91 4.33 -4.10 3.73
C TYR A 91 3.04 -4.14 4.59
N PRO A 92 3.08 -3.67 5.86
CA PRO A 92 1.92 -3.57 6.71
C PRO A 92 1.07 -2.34 6.34
N ILE A 93 -0.24 -2.55 6.19
CA ILE A 93 -1.18 -1.47 5.92
C ILE A 93 -1.72 -0.92 7.24
N SER A 94 -1.68 0.41 7.35
CA SER A 94 -2.40 1.15 8.38
C SER A 94 -3.62 1.85 7.77
N PHE A 95 -4.80 1.48 8.25
CA PHE A 95 -6.04 2.17 7.90
C PHE A 95 -6.03 3.58 8.50
N LEU A 96 -6.42 4.57 7.68
CA LEU A 96 -6.62 5.94 8.14
C LEU A 96 -7.87 6.01 9.02
N THR A 97 -8.91 5.24 8.69
CA THR A 97 -10.14 5.22 9.45
C THR A 97 -10.07 4.21 10.60
N PRO A 98 -10.13 4.65 11.87
CA PRO A 98 -9.98 3.74 13.01
C PRO A 98 -11.05 2.65 13.05
N ILE A 99 -12.27 2.97 12.60
CA ILE A 99 -13.38 2.02 12.59
C ILE A 99 -13.11 0.83 11.65
N VAL A 100 -12.54 1.07 10.47
CA VAL A 100 -12.16 0.00 9.54
C VAL A 100 -10.98 -0.78 10.12
N GLY A 101 -9.99 -0.09 10.69
CA GLY A 101 -8.85 -0.74 11.35
C GLY A 101 -9.25 -1.65 12.51
N GLN A 102 -10.25 -1.27 13.31
CA GLN A 102 -10.76 -2.10 14.42
C GLN A 102 -11.58 -3.31 13.92
N MET A 103 -12.28 -3.16 12.80
CA MET A 103 -13.12 -4.23 12.24
C MET A 103 -12.30 -5.28 11.47
N VAL A 104 -11.31 -4.84 10.69
CA VAL A 104 -10.51 -5.70 9.80
C VAL A 104 -9.25 -6.22 10.49
N GLY A 105 -8.69 -5.47 11.45
CA GLY A 105 -7.42 -5.78 12.08
C GLY A 105 -6.22 -5.44 11.18
N PRO A 106 -4.98 -5.73 11.66
CA PRO A 106 -3.77 -5.46 10.88
C PRO A 106 -3.71 -6.39 9.66
N ILE A 107 -3.47 -5.81 8.49
CA ILE A 107 -3.25 -6.56 7.24
C ILE A 107 -1.87 -6.24 6.67
N THR A 108 -1.29 -7.22 6.00
CA THR A 108 -0.01 -7.07 5.31
C THR A 108 -0.18 -7.45 3.84
N ILE A 109 0.44 -6.68 2.95
CA ILE A 109 0.51 -6.99 1.52
C ILE A 109 1.91 -7.54 1.25
N THR A 110 1.97 -8.66 0.53
CA THR A 110 3.23 -9.26 0.11
C THR A 110 3.30 -9.26 -1.41
N ASP A 111 4.39 -8.74 -1.96
CA ASP A 111 4.74 -8.88 -3.37
C ASP A 111 6.01 -9.72 -3.50
N THR A 112 6.10 -10.56 -4.53
CA THR A 112 7.27 -11.39 -4.80
C THR A 112 7.60 -11.35 -6.27
N THR A 113 8.78 -10.80 -6.58
CA THR A 113 9.31 -10.70 -7.93
C THR A 113 10.51 -11.63 -8.09
N VAL A 114 10.56 -12.35 -9.20
CA VAL A 114 11.66 -13.28 -9.54
C VAL A 114 12.25 -12.91 -10.90
N MET A 115 13.57 -12.77 -10.98
CA MET A 115 14.31 -12.54 -12.23
C MET A 115 15.48 -13.50 -12.34
N ARG A 116 15.83 -13.92 -13.56
CA ARG A 116 17.00 -14.78 -13.80
C ARG A 116 18.26 -13.95 -13.67
N VAL A 117 19.28 -14.48 -12.98
CA VAL A 117 20.60 -13.83 -12.90
C VAL A 117 21.38 -14.17 -14.18
N GLU A 118 21.91 -13.13 -14.84
CA GLU A 118 22.75 -13.27 -16.04
C GLU A 118 24.24 -13.39 -15.69
#